data_AF-A0A7W6RD42-F1
#
_entry.id   AF-A0A7W6RD42-F1
#
_cell.length_a   1.000
_cell.length_b   1.000
_cell.length_c   1.000
_cell.angle_alpha   90.00
_cell.angle_beta   90.00
_cell.angle_gamma   90.00
#
_symmetry.space_group_name_H-M   'P 1'
#
loop_
_entity.id
_entity.type
_entity.pdbx_description
1 polymer ?
#
loop_
_entity_poly.entity_id
_entity_poly.type
_entity_poly.pdbx_seq_one_letter_code
_entity_poly.pdbx_strand_id
1 'polypeptide(L)'
;MTVQDLSDARDRLRRTLPGTLRAALDAYDAFAARPVPADAREFGAWQGGCKAALGHVELLLKLGARVGLALSPPGATAGDTALADLLARARAAMAEEGAAAGVEEGVDDP
;
A
#
# COMPACT_ATOMS: atom_id res chain seq x y z
N MET A 1 -15.74 22.72 4.10
CA MET A 1 -14.43 22.08 3.93
C MET A 1 -14.01 22.24 2.48
N THR A 2 -12.97 23.02 2.24
CA THR A 2 -12.43 23.32 0.92
C THR A 2 -11.44 22.24 0.47
N VAL A 3 -11.02 22.29 -0.80
CA VAL A 3 -9.93 21.43 -1.32
C VAL A 3 -8.60 21.71 -0.60
N GLN A 4 -8.39 22.95 -0.16
CA GLN A 4 -7.23 23.34 0.64
C GLN A 4 -7.28 22.67 2.02
N ASP A 5 -8.43 22.73 2.71
CA ASP A 5 -8.60 22.11 4.03
C ASP A 5 -8.29 20.61 4.00
N LEU A 6 -8.73 19.92 2.93
CA LEU A 6 -8.46 18.49 2.71
C LEU A 6 -6.97 18.21 2.46
N SER A 7 -6.29 19.08 1.71
CA SER A 7 -4.86 18.96 1.43
C SER A 7 -4.04 19.15 2.71
N ASP A 8 -4.38 20.16 3.51
CA ASP A 8 -3.73 20.44 4.79
C ASP A 8 -3.94 19.28 5.79
N ALA A 9 -5.15 18.71 5.84
CA ALA A 9 -5.45 17.54 6.66
C ALA A 9 -4.62 16.32 6.23
N ARG A 10 -4.50 16.06 4.93
CA ARG A 10 -3.66 14.98 4.39
C ARG A 10 -2.19 15.16 4.75
N ASP A 11 -1.67 16.37 4.64
CA ASP A 11 -0.26 16.65 4.96
C ASP A 11 0.01 16.57 6.47
N ARG A 12 -0.94 16.99 7.29
CA ARG A 12 -0.88 16.74 8.73
C ARG A 12 -0.83 15.25 9.05
N LEU A 13 -1.71 14.45 8.45
CA LEU A 13 -1.73 13.00 8.63
C LEU A 13 -0.41 12.35 8.22
N ARG A 14 0.16 12.72 7.07
CA ARG A 14 1.48 12.23 6.61
C ARG A 14 2.58 12.47 7.65
N ARG A 15 2.60 13.65 8.27
CA ARG A 15 3.61 14.02 9.28
C ARG A 15 3.44 13.26 10.58
N THR A 16 2.20 13.05 11.05
CA THR A 16 1.95 12.51 12.39
C THR A 16 1.83 10.99 12.42
N LEU A 17 1.31 10.37 11.35
CA LEU A 17 1.01 8.93 11.30
C LEU A 17 2.19 8.02 11.64
N PRO A 18 3.43 8.26 11.15
CA PRO A 18 4.56 7.39 11.50
C PRO A 18 4.81 7.34 13.01
N GLY A 19 4.70 8.49 13.70
CA GLY A 19 4.82 8.57 15.15
C GLY A 19 3.68 7.87 15.88
N THR A 20 2.44 8.06 15.41
CA THR A 20 1.25 7.39 15.96
C THR A 20 1.32 5.87 15.79
N LEU A 21 1.78 5.39 14.64
CA LEU A 21 1.96 3.96 14.37
C LEU A 21 2.98 3.34 15.32
N ARG A 22 4.12 4.01 15.53
CA ARG A 22 5.13 3.56 16.51
C ARG A 22 4.53 3.47 17.92
N ALA A 23 3.86 4.52 18.37
CA ALA A 23 3.24 4.53 19.70
C ALA A 23 2.16 3.43 19.86
N ALA A 24 1.41 3.12 18.81
CA ALA A 24 0.42 2.04 18.84
C ALA A 24 1.08 0.65 18.94
N LEU A 25 2.21 0.44 18.26
CA LEU A 25 3.01 -0.79 18.36
C LEU A 25 3.61 -0.94 19.77
N ASP A 26 4.23 0.13 20.30
CA ASP A 26 4.80 0.13 21.65
C ASP A 26 3.72 -0.20 22.71
N ALA A 27 2.51 0.35 22.54
CA ALA A 27 1.38 0.08 23.43
C ALA A 27 0.88 -1.38 23.33
N TYR A 28 0.87 -1.95 22.12
CA TYR A 28 0.55 -3.36 21.92
C TYR A 28 1.58 -4.25 22.63
N ASP A 29 2.88 -4.01 22.40
CA ASP A 29 3.96 -4.81 22.99
C ASP A 29 3.91 -4.75 24.52
N ALA A 30 3.72 -3.55 25.09
CA ALA A 30 3.57 -3.37 26.53
C ALA A 30 2.34 -4.09 27.10
N PHE A 31 1.21 -4.09 26.39
CA PHE A 31 -0.01 -4.77 26.83
C PHE A 31 0.13 -6.31 26.71
N ALA A 32 0.71 -6.78 25.60
CA ALA A 32 0.90 -8.20 25.31
C ALA A 32 1.95 -8.84 26.22
N ALA A 33 2.95 -8.07 26.69
CA ALA A 33 3.96 -8.52 27.64
C ALA A 33 3.42 -8.77 29.06
N ARG A 34 2.19 -8.34 29.36
CA ARG A 34 1.55 -8.63 30.65
C ARG A 34 1.33 -10.15 30.80
N PRO A 35 1.34 -10.69 32.04
CA PRO A 35 1.05 -12.09 32.27
C PRO A 35 -0.29 -12.52 31.65
N VAL A 36 -0.28 -13.62 30.92
CA VAL A 36 -1.48 -14.21 30.33
C VAL A 36 -2.37 -14.74 31.46
N PRO A 37 -3.62 -14.29 31.60
CA PRO A 37 -4.51 -14.76 32.65
C PRO A 37 -4.87 -16.25 32.47
N ALA A 38 -4.96 -16.97 33.59
CA ALA A 38 -5.37 -18.38 33.59
C ALA A 38 -6.91 -18.55 33.58
N ASP A 39 -7.64 -17.57 34.13
CA ASP A 39 -9.09 -17.55 34.08
C ASP A 39 -9.59 -17.29 32.65
N ALA A 40 -10.60 -18.03 32.21
CA ALA A 40 -11.09 -17.96 30.83
C ALA A 40 -11.72 -16.61 30.49
N ARG A 41 -12.43 -15.97 31.44
CA ARG A 41 -13.06 -14.66 31.23
C ARG A 41 -11.99 -13.58 31.13
N GLU A 42 -11.01 -13.61 32.03
CA GLU A 42 -9.88 -12.69 32.02
C GLU A 42 -9.01 -12.87 30.77
N PHE A 43 -8.77 -14.12 30.35
CA PHE A 43 -8.09 -14.43 29.11
C PHE A 43 -8.84 -13.85 27.91
N GLY A 44 -10.17 -14.01 27.86
CA GLY A 44 -11.01 -13.41 26.81
C GLY A 44 -10.85 -11.88 26.75
N ALA A 45 -10.81 -11.20 27.89
CA ALA A 45 -10.59 -9.76 27.95
C ALA A 45 -9.17 -9.36 27.50
N TRP A 46 -8.13 -10.08 27.93
CA TRP A 46 -6.76 -9.86 27.49
C TRP A 46 -6.61 -10.06 25.97
N GLN A 47 -7.12 -11.18 25.47
CA GLN A 47 -7.10 -11.56 24.05
C GLN A 47 -7.87 -10.51 23.20
N GLY A 48 -9.02 -10.04 23.69
CA GLY A 48 -9.80 -8.97 23.09
C GLY A 48 -9.03 -7.65 23.02
N GLY A 49 -8.32 -7.28 24.09
CA GLY A 49 -7.44 -6.11 24.12
C GLY A 49 -6.33 -6.19 23.06
N CYS A 50 -5.65 -7.34 22.95
CA CYS A 50 -4.64 -7.58 21.92
C CYS A 50 -5.20 -7.43 20.51
N LYS A 51 -6.38 -8.02 20.23
CA LYS A 51 -7.05 -7.88 18.92
C LYS A 51 -7.41 -6.42 18.62
N ALA A 52 -7.92 -5.69 19.60
CA ALA A 52 -8.29 -4.29 19.42
C ALA A 52 -7.08 -3.42 19.09
N ALA A 53 -5.95 -3.63 19.79
CA ALA A 53 -4.70 -2.92 19.52
C ALA A 53 -4.17 -3.20 18.11
N LEU A 54 -4.14 -4.46 17.68
CA LEU A 54 -3.73 -4.83 16.32
C LEU A 54 -4.69 -4.26 15.25
N GLY A 55 -5.99 -4.23 15.52
CA GLY A 55 -6.97 -3.57 14.64
C GLY A 55 -6.71 -2.07 14.50
N HIS A 56 -6.29 -1.39 15.57
CA HIS A 56 -5.88 0.02 15.48
C HIS A 56 -4.64 0.20 14.61
N VAL A 57 -3.63 -0.66 14.76
CA VAL A 57 -2.42 -0.65 13.91
C VAL A 57 -2.80 -0.85 12.43
N GLU A 58 -3.69 -1.78 12.13
CA GLU A 58 -4.17 -2.03 10.77
C GLU A 58 -4.87 -0.79 10.16
N LEU A 59 -5.70 -0.09 10.94
CA LEU A 59 -6.36 1.14 10.49
C LEU A 59 -5.36 2.25 10.19
N LEU A 60 -4.33 2.40 11.02
CA LEU A 60 -3.27 3.39 10.80
C LEU A 60 -2.47 3.09 9.53
N LEU A 61 -2.15 1.82 9.25
CA LEU A 61 -1.50 1.40 8.01
C LEU A 61 -2.38 1.70 6.80
N LYS A 62 -3.67 1.35 6.84
CA LYS A 62 -4.61 1.68 5.77
C LYS A 62 -4.69 3.19 5.54
N LEU A 63 -4.74 3.99 6.60
CA LEU A 63 -4.74 5.44 6.48
C LEU A 63 -3.43 5.97 5.89
N GLY A 64 -2.30 5.40 6.30
CA GLY A 64 -0.97 5.69 5.74
C GLY A 64 -0.91 5.48 4.22
N ALA A 65 -1.43 4.35 3.75
CA ALA A 65 -1.52 4.07 2.31
C ALA A 65 -2.41 5.10 1.58
N ARG A 66 -3.54 5.50 2.17
CA ARG A 66 -4.46 6.48 1.57
C ARG A 66 -3.86 7.88 1.50
N VAL A 67 -2.97 8.24 2.41
CA VAL A 67 -2.24 9.51 2.35
C VAL A 67 -0.92 9.38 1.58
N GLY A 68 -0.60 8.24 0.99
CA GLY A 68 0.60 8.07 0.16
C GLY A 68 1.91 7.99 0.94
N LEU A 69 1.89 7.48 2.17
CA LEU A 69 3.12 7.03 2.82
C LEU A 69 3.65 5.78 2.10
N ALA A 70 4.94 5.76 1.81
CA ALA A 70 5.61 4.56 1.32
C ALA A 70 5.76 3.58 2.48
N LEU A 71 4.83 2.62 2.56
CA LEU A 71 4.83 1.58 3.59
C LEU A 71 5.75 0.40 3.24
N SER A 72 6.21 0.34 1.99
CA SER A 72 7.20 -0.62 1.52
C SER A 72 8.56 0.06 1.37
N PRO A 73 9.67 -0.66 1.60
CA PRO A 73 10.99 -0.11 1.37
C PRO A 73 11.13 0.37 -0.09
N PRO A 74 11.89 1.44 -0.35
CA PRO A 74 12.18 1.86 -1.72
C PRO A 74 12.78 0.68 -2.48
N GLY A 75 12.07 0.22 -3.52
CA GLY A 75 12.45 -0.96 -4.31
C GLY A 75 11.50 -2.17 -4.18
N ALA A 76 10.63 -2.24 -3.18
CA ALA A 76 9.68 -3.37 -3.06
C ALA A 76 8.57 -3.34 -4.13
N THR A 77 8.23 -2.16 -4.67
CA THR A 77 7.37 -2.02 -5.86
C THR A 77 8.17 -1.95 -7.17
N ALA A 78 9.52 -2.02 -7.10
CA ALA A 78 10.35 -1.97 -8.30
C ALA A 78 10.07 -3.17 -9.23
N GLY A 79 9.63 -4.31 -8.69
CA GLY A 79 9.17 -5.43 -9.48
C GLY A 79 7.95 -5.09 -10.34
N ASP A 80 6.95 -4.42 -9.78
CA ASP A 80 5.73 -4.05 -10.50
C ASP A 80 5.98 -2.91 -11.51
N THR A 81 6.82 -1.93 -11.16
CA THR A 81 7.20 -0.87 -12.11
C THR A 81 8.12 -1.40 -13.21
N ALA A 82 9.09 -2.25 -12.89
CA ALA A 82 9.95 -2.88 -13.89
C ALA A 82 9.16 -3.84 -14.80
N LEU A 83 8.16 -4.54 -14.27
CA LEU A 83 7.26 -5.37 -15.06
C LEU A 83 6.36 -4.49 -15.96
N ALA A 84 5.83 -3.39 -15.45
CA ALA A 84 5.06 -2.43 -16.24
C ALA A 84 5.90 -1.83 -17.39
N ASP A 85 7.15 -1.44 -17.10
CA ASP A 85 8.09 -0.91 -18.10
C ASP A 85 8.48 -1.98 -19.14
N LEU A 86 8.67 -3.23 -18.71
CA LEU A 86 8.91 -4.35 -19.61
C LEU A 86 7.71 -4.59 -20.54
N LEU A 87 6.49 -4.61 -20.00
CA LEU A 87 5.25 -4.77 -20.76
C LEU A 87 5.01 -3.60 -21.73
N ALA A 88 5.35 -2.37 -21.34
CA ALA A 88 5.24 -1.21 -22.21
C ALA A 88 6.19 -1.30 -23.41
N ARG A 89 7.47 -1.69 -23.18
CA ARG A 89 8.44 -1.91 -24.26
C ARG A 89 8.05 -3.06 -25.18
N ALA A 90 7.56 -4.17 -24.63
CA ALA A 90 7.09 -5.30 -25.43
C ALA A 90 5.93 -4.91 -26.35
N ARG A 91 4.96 -4.13 -25.85
CA ARG A 91 3.83 -3.63 -26.67
C ARG A 91 4.29 -2.68 -27.76
N ALA A 92 5.26 -1.80 -27.48
CA ALA A 92 5.81 -0.88 -28.49
C ALA A 92 6.51 -1.64 -29.63
N ALA A 93 7.34 -2.64 -29.30
CA ALA A 93 8.03 -3.46 -30.29
C ALA A 93 7.05 -4.20 -31.22
N MET A 94 5.98 -4.80 -30.66
CA MET A 94 4.96 -5.49 -31.46
C MET A 94 4.15 -4.53 -32.36
N ALA A 95 3.97 -3.27 -31.94
CA ALA A 95 3.28 -2.26 -32.75
C ALA A 95 4.14 -1.77 -33.92
N GLU A 96 5.46 -1.68 -33.74
CA GLU A 96 6.41 -1.36 -34.82
C GLU A 96 6.50 -2.48 -35.87
N GLU A 97 6.46 -3.75 -35.43
CA GLU A 97 6.46 -4.92 -36.31
C GLU A 97 5.14 -5.06 -37.11
N GLY A 98 4.00 -4.76 -36.49
CA GLY A 98 2.70 -4.74 -37.18
C GLY A 98 2.54 -3.60 -38.19
N ALA A 99 3.22 -2.47 -37.99
CA ALA A 99 3.23 -1.35 -38.94
C ALA A 99 4.08 -1.64 -40.19
N ALA A 100 5.12 -2.46 -40.07
CA ALA A 100 5.97 -2.86 -41.19
C ALA A 100 5.32 -3.93 -42.09
N ALA A 101 4.41 -4.74 -41.56
CA ALA A 101 3.75 -5.83 -42.30
C ALA A 101 2.52 -5.38 -43.13
N GLY A 102 2.09 -4.13 -43.03
CA GLY A 102 0.86 -3.62 -43.67
C GLY A 102 1.05 -2.88 -45.01
N VAL A 103 2.24 -2.88 -45.61
CA VAL A 103 2.57 -2.04 -46.79
C VAL A 103 2.70 -2.82 -48.11
N GLU A 104 2.65 -4.15 -48.12
CA GLU A 104 2.76 -4.94 -49.35
C GLU A 104 1.54 -5.84 -49.60
N GLU A 105 0.42 -5.28 -50.04
CA GLU A 105 -0.49 -6.00 -50.95
C GLU A 105 -1.43 -5.02 -51.67
N GLY A 106 -1.23 -4.85 -52.98
CA GLY A 106 -2.18 -4.12 -53.84
C GLY A 106 -1.54 -3.30 -54.96
N VAL A 107 -0.79 -3.92 -55.87
CA VAL A 107 -0.67 -3.40 -57.24
C VAL A 107 -1.10 -4.51 -58.19
N ASP A 108 -2.38 -4.44 -58.55
CA ASP A 108 -3.01 -5.06 -59.71
C ASP A 108 -2.47 -4.34 -60.96
N ASP A 109 -1.99 -5.07 -61.96
CA ASP A 109 -1.58 -4.53 -63.27
C ASP A 109 -2.44 -5.22 -64.37
N PRO A 110 -2.89 -4.47 -65.40
CA PRO A 110 -4.13 -4.72 -66.15
C PRO A 110 -4.07 -5.79 -67.26
#